data_AF-A0A9Q3FRL8-F1
#
_entry.id   AF-A0A9Q3FRL8-F1
#
_cell.length_a   1.000
_cell.length_b   1.000
_cell.length_c   1.000
_cell.angle_alpha   90.00
_cell.angle_beta   90.00
_cell.angle_gamma   90.00
#
_symmetry.space_group_name_H-M   'P 1'
#
loop_
_entity.id
_entity.type
_entity.pdbx_description
1 polymer ?
#
loop_
_entity_poly.entity_id
_entity_poly.type
_entity_poly.pdbx_seq_one_letter_code
_entity_poly.pdbx_strand_id
1 'polypeptide(L)'
;MTHNQIAIGCDRSGTPNANKIPSKTVTSRKLDCPFRLYARKYSKSTTWTFKVKNPEHSHDTTENIMAHPAFRKFNEEETSPIAQMSESLLLPRQIQAQLCSQR
;
A
#
# COMPACT_ATOMS: atom_id res chain seq x y z
N MET A 1 -13.63 22.12 -9.19
CA MET A 1 -12.35 22.37 -8.50
C MET A 1 -11.35 21.32 -8.98
N THR A 2 -10.33 21.71 -9.73
CA THR A 2 -9.31 20.74 -10.20
C THR A 2 -8.29 20.53 -9.08
N HIS A 3 -8.25 19.33 -8.50
CA HIS A 3 -7.22 18.95 -7.54
C HIS A 3 -5.87 18.82 -8.24
N ASN A 4 -5.17 19.94 -8.41
CA ASN A 4 -3.87 20.00 -9.06
C ASN A 4 -2.72 19.59 -8.13
N GLN A 5 -3.02 19.12 -6.92
CA GLN A 5 -2.04 18.73 -5.93
C GLN A 5 -2.47 17.45 -5.23
N ILE A 6 -1.52 16.54 -5.07
CA ILE A 6 -1.65 15.26 -4.39
C ILE A 6 -0.61 15.21 -3.27
N ALA A 7 -1.01 14.74 -2.09
CA ALA A 7 -0.11 14.44 -1.00
C ALA A 7 -0.01 12.92 -0.84
N ILE A 8 1.21 12.41 -0.88
CA ILE A 8 1.55 10.99 -0.72
C ILE A 8 2.33 10.87 0.59
N GLY A 9 2.02 9.86 1.40
CA GLY A 9 2.74 9.57 2.63
C GLY A 9 3.22 8.13 2.66
N CYS A 10 4.13 7.83 3.59
CA CYS A 10 4.55 6.47 3.88
C CYS A 10 3.36 5.60 4.33
N ASP A 11 3.39 4.29 4.02
CA ASP A 11 2.40 3.31 4.47
C ASP A 11 2.30 3.19 6.00
N ARG A 12 3.40 3.51 6.70
CA ARG A 12 3.47 3.59 8.17
C ARG A 12 3.15 4.97 8.74
N SER A 13 2.64 5.91 7.93
CA SER A 13 2.26 7.25 8.40
C SER A 13 0.97 7.27 9.23
N GLY A 14 0.85 8.30 10.08
CA GLY A 14 -0.26 8.48 11.02
C GLY A 14 -0.19 7.57 12.24
N THR A 15 -1.16 7.68 13.13
CA THR A 15 -1.20 6.92 14.39
C THR A 15 -2.22 5.78 14.32
N PRO A 16 -1.99 4.68 15.09
CA PRO A 16 -3.02 3.69 15.36
C PRO A 16 -4.27 4.35 15.95
N ASN A 17 -5.46 3.89 15.55
CA ASN A 17 -6.69 4.39 16.15
C ASN A 17 -6.84 3.82 17.57
N ALA A 18 -6.63 4.67 18.58
CA ALA A 18 -6.72 4.29 20.00
C ALA A 18 -8.12 3.82 20.42
N ASN A 19 -9.17 4.27 19.72
CA ASN A 19 -10.56 3.91 20.01
C ASN A 19 -10.99 2.60 19.33
N LYS A 20 -10.12 2.00 18.51
CA LYS A 20 -10.43 0.73 17.86
C LYS A 20 -10.17 -0.39 18.86
N ILE A 21 -11.23 -1.10 19.24
CA ILE A 21 -11.13 -2.30 20.09
C ILE A 21 -10.11 -3.24 19.43
N PRO A 22 -9.01 -3.58 20.10
CA PRO A 22 -8.00 -4.46 19.52
C PRO A 22 -8.63 -5.84 19.30
N SER A 23 -8.90 -6.19 18.04
CA SER A 23 -9.18 -7.59 17.70
C SER A 23 -7.84 -8.33 17.72
N LYS A 24 -7.84 -9.57 18.21
CA LYS A 24 -6.63 -10.41 18.36
C LYS A 24 -5.82 -10.60 17.06
N THR A 25 -6.36 -10.18 15.92
CA THR A 25 -5.83 -10.48 14.57
C THR A 25 -5.29 -9.25 13.83
N VAL A 26 -5.55 -8.00 14.28
CA VAL A 26 -5.18 -6.80 13.51
C VAL A 26 -4.43 -5.79 14.36
N THR A 27 -3.11 -5.91 14.39
CA THR A 27 -2.22 -4.87 14.93
C THR A 27 -1.93 -3.84 13.85
N SER A 28 -2.04 -2.55 14.19
CA SER A 28 -1.72 -1.45 13.26
C SER A 28 -0.23 -1.42 12.93
N ARG A 29 0.14 -1.22 11.65
CA ARG A 29 1.53 -1.01 11.21
C ARG A 29 1.97 0.47 11.24
N LYS A 30 1.07 1.36 11.66
CA LYS A 30 1.30 2.80 11.70
C LYS A 30 2.26 3.18 12.84
N LEU A 31 3.31 3.94 12.52
CA LEU A 31 4.38 4.38 13.42
C LEU A 31 4.52 5.92 13.43
N ASP A 32 3.50 6.62 12.95
CA ASP A 32 3.52 8.06 12.75
C ASP A 32 4.71 8.56 11.93
N CYS A 33 5.06 7.81 10.88
CA CYS A 33 6.16 8.14 9.99
C CYS A 33 5.96 9.54 9.37
N PRO A 34 6.92 10.47 9.51
CA PRO A 34 6.75 11.87 9.12
C PRO A 34 6.92 12.10 7.61
N PHE A 35 7.38 11.11 6.86
CA PHE A 35 7.65 11.22 5.44
C PHE A 35 6.42 11.66 4.63
N ARG A 36 6.59 12.74 3.83
CA ARG A 36 5.57 13.26 2.90
C ARG A 36 6.16 13.63 1.55
N LEU A 37 5.44 13.32 0.49
CA LEU A 37 5.72 13.71 -0.88
C LEU A 37 4.52 14.46 -1.45
N TYR A 38 4.74 15.67 -1.95
CA TYR A 38 3.71 16.46 -2.61
C TYR A 38 3.96 16.47 -4.11
N ALA A 39 2.97 16.04 -4.88
CA ALA A 39 2.97 16.14 -6.34
C ALA A 39 2.03 17.26 -6.77
N ARG A 40 2.49 18.16 -7.63
CA ARG A 40 1.67 19.23 -8.21
C ARG A 40 1.68 19.13 -9.72
N LYS A 41 0.50 19.13 -10.34
CA LYS A 41 0.32 19.21 -11.78
C LYS A 41 0.18 20.67 -12.21
N TYR A 42 0.89 21.07 -13.24
CA TYR A 42 0.67 22.38 -13.86
C TYR A 42 -0.65 22.37 -14.65
N SER A 43 -1.55 23.30 -14.39
CA SER A 43 -2.91 23.30 -14.97
C SER A 43 -2.95 23.25 -16.51
N LYS A 44 -1.90 23.74 -17.17
CA LYS A 44 -1.80 23.84 -18.64
C LYS A 44 -0.80 22.87 -19.26
N SER A 45 -0.17 22.00 -18.47
CA SER A 45 0.89 21.11 -18.92
C SER A 45 0.71 19.69 -18.37
N THR A 46 1.25 18.71 -19.07
CA THR A 46 1.33 17.31 -18.60
C THR A 46 2.43 17.11 -17.55
N THR A 47 3.18 18.17 -17.22
CA THR A 47 4.32 18.11 -16.28
C THR A 47 3.86 18.10 -14.82
N TRP A 48 4.49 17.23 -14.04
CA TRP A 48 4.34 17.13 -12.59
C TRP A 48 5.61 17.60 -11.88
N THR A 49 5.46 18.34 -10.78
CA THR A 49 6.55 18.67 -9.88
C THR A 49 6.36 17.96 -8.56
N PHE A 50 7.43 17.33 -8.09
CA PHE A 50 7.47 16.63 -6.82
C PHE A 50 8.27 17.44 -5.79
N LYS A 51 7.73 17.57 -4.58
CA LYS A 51 8.40 18.18 -3.44
C LYS A 51 8.34 17.24 -2.25
N VAL A 52 9.50 16.77 -1.81
CA VAL A 52 9.63 16.00 -0.56
C VAL A 52 9.53 16.98 0.60
N LYS A 53 8.66 16.69 1.57
CA LYS A 53 8.54 17.39 2.85
C LYS A 53 8.81 16.34 3.92
N ASN A 54 9.88 16.54 4.69
CA ASN A 54 10.41 15.57 5.67
C ASN A 54 10.92 14.31 4.95
N PRO A 55 12.17 14.29 4.47
CA PRO A 55 12.74 13.15 3.76
C PRO A 55 12.95 11.92 4.65
N GLU A 56 13.01 12.12 5.98
CA GLU A 56 13.33 11.07 6.94
C GLU A 56 12.15 10.11 7.21
N HIS A 57 12.50 8.84 7.38
CA HIS A 57 11.59 7.80 7.87
C HIS A 57 11.88 7.51 9.34
N SER A 58 10.83 7.30 10.15
CA SER A 58 10.97 6.89 11.56
C SER A 58 11.20 5.38 11.75
N HIS A 59 11.50 4.68 10.66
CA HIS A 59 11.69 3.23 10.64
C HIS A 59 12.62 2.85 9.49
N ASP A 60 13.17 1.64 9.58
CA ASP A 60 14.04 1.13 8.53
C ASP A 60 13.30 0.98 7.21
N THR A 61 14.02 1.29 6.12
CA THR A 61 13.60 0.97 4.77
C THR A 61 13.61 -0.54 4.58
N THR A 62 12.59 -1.07 3.92
CA THR A 62 12.58 -2.49 3.56
C THR A 62 13.15 -2.65 2.16
N GLU A 63 14.16 -3.50 2.00
CA GLU A 63 14.73 -3.82 0.69
C GLU A 63 13.74 -4.62 -0.18
N ASN A 64 12.88 -5.41 0.47
CA ASN A 64 11.83 -6.16 -0.20
C ASN A 64 10.58 -5.30 -0.45
N ILE A 65 10.39 -4.86 -1.70
CA ILE A 65 9.21 -4.10 -2.13
C ILE A 65 7.88 -4.83 -1.86
N MET A 66 7.86 -6.17 -1.85
CA MET A 66 6.67 -6.98 -1.58
C MET A 66 6.22 -6.90 -0.11
N ALA A 67 7.10 -6.47 0.79
CA ALA A 67 6.73 -6.21 2.18
C ALA A 67 5.82 -4.98 2.32
N HIS A 68 5.82 -4.11 1.32
CA HIS A 68 5.00 -2.90 1.30
C HIS A 68 3.55 -3.24 0.90
N PRO A 69 2.54 -2.85 1.70
CA PRO A 69 1.14 -3.22 1.46
C PRO A 69 0.60 -2.88 0.07
N ALA A 70 1.14 -1.84 -0.57
CA ALA A 70 0.75 -1.45 -1.94
C ALA A 70 1.00 -2.58 -2.96
N PHE A 71 2.05 -3.37 -2.79
CA PHE A 71 2.43 -4.48 -3.67
C PHE A 71 1.76 -5.80 -3.29
N ARG A 72 0.96 -5.84 -2.22
CA ARG A 72 0.17 -7.03 -1.87
C ARG A 72 -1.09 -7.17 -2.73
N LYS A 73 -1.51 -6.10 -3.42
CA LYS A 73 -2.65 -6.17 -4.33
C LYS A 73 -2.28 -7.03 -5.54
N PHE A 74 -3.23 -7.86 -5.98
CA PHE A 74 -3.10 -8.59 -7.23
C PHE A 74 -3.43 -7.65 -8.39
N ASN A 75 -2.67 -7.74 -9.48
CA ASN A 75 -3.01 -7.08 -10.73
C ASN A 75 -4.09 -7.88 -11.50
N GLU A 76 -4.61 -7.34 -12.60
CA GLU A 76 -5.69 -7.99 -13.36
C GLU A 76 -5.28 -9.38 -13.88
N GLU A 77 -4.03 -9.53 -14.33
CA GLU A 77 -3.47 -10.80 -14.81
C GLU A 77 -3.43 -11.87 -13.71
N GLU A 78 -3.12 -11.49 -12.47
CA GLU A 78 -3.11 -12.37 -11.30
C GLU A 78 -4.53 -12.65 -10.78
N THR A 79 -5.49 -11.75 -10.98
CA THR A 79 -6.86 -11.95 -10.47
C THR A 79 -7.66 -13.00 -11.23
N SER A 80 -7.42 -13.20 -12.52
CA SER A 80 -8.12 -14.20 -13.33
C SER A 80 -7.86 -15.65 -12.84
N PRO A 81 -6.60 -16.07 -12.62
CA PRO A 81 -6.30 -17.36 -12.00
C PRO A 81 -6.90 -17.52 -10.60
N ILE A 82 -7.00 -16.45 -9.81
CA ILE A 82 -7.62 -16.50 -8.48
C ILE A 82 -9.11 -16.83 -8.57
N ALA A 83 -9.81 -16.22 -9.53
CA ALA A 83 -11.22 -16.51 -9.77
C ALA A 83 -11.41 -17.99 -10.18
N GLN A 84 -10.60 -18.49 -11.11
CA GLN A 84 -10.63 -19.90 -11.54
C GLN A 84 -10.32 -20.88 -10.38
N MET A 85 -9.34 -20.55 -9.54
CA MET A 85 -9.02 -21.33 -8.35
C MET A 85 -10.15 -21.30 -7.32
N SER A 86 -10.83 -20.16 -7.17
CA SER A 86 -12.00 -20.04 -6.30
C SER A 86 -13.20 -20.84 -6.81
N GLU A 87 -13.38 -20.92 -8.13
CA GLU A 87 -14.44 -21.72 -8.77
C GLU A 87 -14.15 -23.23 -8.68
N SER A 88 -12.88 -23.64 -8.64
CA SER A 88 -12.46 -25.03 -8.47
C SER A 88 -12.50 -25.55 -7.02
N LEU A 89 -13.22 -24.86 -6.13
CA LEU A 89 -13.43 -25.23 -4.71
C LEU A 89 -12.14 -25.33 -3.89
N LEU A 90 -11.04 -24.73 -4.35
CA LEU A 90 -9.83 -24.63 -3.53
C LEU A 90 -10.10 -23.74 -2.32
N LEU A 91 -9.62 -24.17 -1.15
CA LEU A 91 -9.75 -23.36 0.04
C LEU A 91 -8.92 -22.08 -0.13
N PRO A 92 -9.38 -20.92 0.38
CA PRO A 92 -8.65 -19.66 0.29
C PRO A 92 -7.18 -19.76 0.74
N ARG A 93 -6.90 -20.63 1.73
CA ARG A 93 -5.54 -20.89 2.21
C ARG A 93 -4.65 -21.59 1.19
N GLN A 94 -5.20 -22.50 0.38
CA GLN A 94 -4.48 -23.20 -0.69
C GLN A 94 -4.19 -22.26 -1.86
N ILE A 95 -5.18 -21.45 -2.23
CA ILE A 95 -5.03 -20.38 -3.23
C ILE A 95 -3.92 -19.42 -2.82
N GLN A 96 -3.94 -18.95 -1.56
CA GLN A 96 -2.91 -18.08 -1.02
C GLN A 96 -1.52 -18.72 -1.04
N ALA A 97 -1.40 -20.01 -0.67
CA ALA A 97 -0.12 -20.71 -0.66
C ALA A 97 0.48 -20.82 -2.07
N GLN A 98 -0.34 -21.12 -3.09
CA GLN A 98 0.09 -21.17 -4.48
C GLN A 98 0.57 -19.81 -4.98
N LEU A 99 -0.18 -18.74 -4.70
CA LEU A 99 0.20 -17.38 -5.12
C LEU A 99 1.45 -16.86 -4.42
N CYS A 100 1.61 -17.16 -3.12
CA CYS A 100 2.81 -16.78 -2.38
C CYS A 100 4.06 -17.54 -2.83
N SER A 101 3.92 -18.73 -3.42
CA SER A 101 5.06 -19.48 -3.97
C SER A 101 5.61 -18.93 -5.29
N GLN A 102 4.81 -18.10 -5.98
CA GLN A 102 5.12 -17.53 -7.28
C GLN A 102 5.68 -16.09 -7.18
N ARG A 103 5.83 -15.55 -5.96
CA ARG A 103 6.22 -14.17 -5.67
C ARG A 103 7.46 -14.09 -4.78
#